data_AF-A0A6S6NV89-F1
#
_entry.id   AF-A0A6S6NV89-F1
#
_cell.length_a   1.000
_cell.length_b   1.000
_cell.length_c   1.000
_cell.angle_alpha   90.00
_cell.angle_beta   90.00
_cell.angle_gamma   90.00
#
_symmetry.space_group_name_H-M   'P 1'
#
loop_
_entity.id
_entity.type
_entity.pdbx_description
1 polymer ?
#
loop_
_entity_poly.entity_id
_entity_poly.type
_entity_poly.pdbx_seq_one_letter_code
_entity_poly.pdbx_strand_id
1 'polypeptide(L)'
;MPDRRITVVALLTDLVCVVIFCTIGRRSHAEGLTVAGIAETSWPFLAGTAVGWLAARAWRRPLALTPTGVLVWLCTIAVGMVLRKLSGQGVAFSFVIVASLVTALLLLGWRGAVTALRRRQIQRS
;
A
#
# COMPACT_ATOMS: atom_id res chain seq x y z
N MET A 1 -17.40 -16.22 0.11
CA MET A 1 -16.11 -15.61 -0.33
C MET A 1 -16.44 -14.27 -0.97
N PRO A 2 -15.67 -13.19 -0.76
CA PRO A 2 -15.90 -11.93 -1.46
C PRO A 2 -15.95 -12.15 -2.97
N ASP A 3 -16.74 -11.33 -3.68
CA ASP A 3 -16.74 -11.34 -5.13
C ASP A 3 -15.30 -11.22 -5.65
N ARG A 4 -14.94 -12.08 -6.61
CA ARG A 4 -13.62 -12.08 -7.26
C ARG A 4 -13.29 -10.69 -7.81
N ARG A 5 -14.30 -9.97 -8.34
CA ARG A 5 -14.13 -8.60 -8.83
C ARG A 5 -13.69 -7.65 -7.72
N ILE A 6 -14.34 -7.70 -6.55
CA ILE A 6 -13.99 -6.84 -5.40
C ILE A 6 -12.56 -7.13 -4.92
N THR A 7 -12.18 -8.40 -4.91
CA THR A 7 -10.84 -8.81 -4.48
C THR A 7 -9.77 -8.29 -5.43
N VAL A 8 -9.99 -8.44 -6.74
CA VAL A 8 -9.08 -7.93 -7.77
C VAL A 8 -8.98 -6.41 -7.72
N VAL A 9 -10.12 -5.70 -7.62
CA VAL A 9 -10.13 -4.24 -7.52
C VAL A 9 -9.38 -3.77 -6.28
N ALA A 10 -9.61 -4.38 -5.12
CA ALA A 10 -8.90 -4.01 -3.89
C ALA A 10 -7.38 -4.23 -3.99
N LEU A 11 -6.94 -5.33 -4.60
CA LEU A 11 -5.53 -5.60 -4.83
C LEU A 11 -4.92 -4.56 -5.77
N LEU A 12 -5.58 -4.29 -6.91
CA LEU A 12 -5.12 -3.29 -7.87
C LEU A 12 -5.05 -1.90 -7.24
N THR A 13 -6.03 -1.52 -6.42
CA THR A 13 -5.98 -0.24 -5.68
C THR A 13 -4.74 -0.16 -4.79
N ASP A 14 -4.42 -1.21 -4.04
CA ASP A 14 -3.20 -1.20 -3.19
C ASP A 14 -1.92 -1.09 -4.02
N LEU A 15 -1.82 -1.85 -5.12
CA LEU A 15 -0.66 -1.79 -6.01
C LEU A 15 -0.49 -0.39 -6.63
N VAL A 16 -1.59 0.20 -7.10
CA VAL A 16 -1.61 1.56 -7.65
C VAL A 16 -1.22 2.58 -6.57
N CYS A 17 -1.73 2.46 -5.35
CA CYS A 17 -1.34 3.32 -4.22
C CYS A 17 0.18 3.27 -3.98
N VAL A 18 0.79 2.08 -3.99
CA VAL A 18 2.25 1.94 -3.81
C VAL A 18 3.02 2.54 -4.98
N VAL A 19 2.60 2.29 -6.22
CA VAL A 19 3.25 2.87 -7.41
C VAL A 19 3.14 4.40 -7.40
N ILE A 20 1.99 4.96 -7.01
CA ILE A 20 1.80 6.40 -6.84
C ILE A 20 2.76 6.95 -5.78
N PHE A 21 2.84 6.30 -4.61
CA PHE A 21 3.78 6.69 -3.57
C PHE A 21 5.22 6.75 -4.09
N CYS A 22 5.69 5.70 -4.78
CA CYS A 22 7.04 5.66 -5.31
C CYS A 22 7.26 6.71 -6.40
N THR A 23 6.30 6.89 -7.31
CA THR A 23 6.38 7.87 -8.40
C THR A 23 6.48 9.30 -7.86
N ILE A 24 5.62 9.63 -6.89
CA ILE A 24 5.66 10.95 -6.21
C ILE A 24 6.97 11.10 -5.45
N GLY A 25 7.39 10.08 -4.69
CA GLY A 25 8.63 10.10 -3.92
C GLY A 25 9.86 10.41 -4.79
N ARG A 26 9.98 9.73 -5.94
CA ARG A 26 11.03 10.00 -6.94
C ARG A 26 11.00 11.44 -7.42
N ARG A 27 9.83 11.92 -7.85
CA ARG A 27 9.64 13.31 -8.30
C ARG A 27 10.03 14.31 -7.23
N SER A 28 9.65 14.07 -5.97
CA SER A 28 9.97 14.94 -4.84
C SER A 28 11.48 15.01 -4.54
N HIS A 29 12.24 13.96 -4.85
CA HIS A 29 13.70 13.93 -4.68
C HIS A 29 14.45 14.32 -5.96
N ALA A 30 13.76 14.91 -6.94
CA ALA A 30 14.30 15.25 -8.26
C ALA A 30 14.95 14.05 -8.99
N GLU A 31 14.49 12.83 -8.69
CA GLU A 31 14.91 11.63 -9.38
C GLU A 31 14.16 11.50 -10.72
N GLY A 32 14.83 10.95 -11.73
CA GLY A 32 14.23 10.75 -13.05
C GLY A 32 13.01 9.83 -13.03
N LEU A 33 11.94 10.20 -13.74
CA LEU A 33 10.70 9.42 -13.90
C LEU A 33 10.79 8.46 -15.09
N THR A 34 11.70 7.50 -15.01
CA THR A 34 11.79 6.40 -15.98
C THR A 34 10.98 5.20 -15.49
N VAL A 35 10.47 4.38 -16.41
CA VAL A 35 9.76 3.14 -16.07
C VAL A 35 10.64 2.22 -15.20
N ALA A 36 11.93 2.09 -15.57
CA ALA A 36 12.90 1.31 -14.81
C ALA A 36 13.11 1.87 -13.39
N GLY A 37 13.26 3.20 -13.23
CA GLY A 37 13.46 3.81 -11.92
C GLY A 37 12.24 3.69 -11.01
N ILE A 38 11.03 3.80 -11.56
CA ILE A 38 9.79 3.56 -10.81
C ILE A 38 9.70 2.09 -10.39
N ALA A 39 10.00 1.15 -11.28
CA ALA A 39 10.03 -0.28 -10.96
C ALA A 39 11.08 -0.58 -9.87
N GLU A 40 12.28 -0.04 -9.98
CA GLU A 40 13.36 -0.18 -9.01
C GLU A 40 12.99 0.37 -7.63
N THR A 41 12.28 1.50 -7.57
CA THR A 41 11.86 2.11 -6.30
C THR A 41 10.68 1.38 -5.68
N SER A 42 9.77 0.84 -6.49
CA SER A 42 8.49 0.28 -6.03
C SER A 42 8.53 -1.19 -5.68
N TRP A 43 9.37 -2.01 -6.31
CA TRP A 43 9.38 -3.45 -6.08
C TRP A 43 9.56 -3.87 -4.59
N PRO A 44 10.36 -3.18 -3.74
CA PRO A 44 10.48 -3.56 -2.32
C PRO A 44 9.13 -3.41 -1.59
N PHE A 45 8.42 -2.33 -1.85
CA PHE A 45 7.13 -2.03 -1.24
C PHE A 45 6.03 -2.93 -1.79
N LEU A 46 6.02 -3.18 -3.10
CA LEU A 46 5.08 -4.10 -3.74
C LEU A 46 5.25 -5.53 -3.20
N ALA A 47 6.49 -5.99 -2.99
CA ALA A 47 6.76 -7.26 -2.33
C ALA A 47 6.20 -7.28 -0.90
N GLY A 48 6.39 -6.19 -0.13
CA GLY A 48 5.78 -6.06 1.19
C GLY A 48 4.25 -6.06 1.18
N THR A 49 3.63 -5.40 0.21
CA THR A 49 2.18 -5.43 0.00
C THR A 49 1.69 -6.85 -0.30
N ALA A 50 2.39 -7.60 -1.15
CA ALA A 50 2.07 -8.99 -1.44
C ALA A 50 2.17 -9.88 -0.19
N VAL A 51 3.23 -9.74 0.61
CA VAL A 51 3.39 -10.44 1.90
C VAL A 51 2.22 -10.11 2.82
N GLY A 52 1.85 -8.83 2.93
CA GLY A 52 0.72 -8.39 3.74
C GLY A 52 -0.62 -8.96 3.28
N TRP A 53 -0.85 -9.04 1.98
CA TRP A 53 -2.04 -9.67 1.41
C TRP A 53 -2.14 -11.15 1.78
N LEU A 54 -1.02 -11.87 1.68
CA LEU A 54 -0.92 -13.28 2.06
C LEU A 54 -1.16 -13.48 3.56
N ALA A 55 -0.44 -12.71 4.39
CA ALA A 55 -0.54 -12.79 5.85
C ALA A 55 -1.96 -12.46 6.35
N ALA A 56 -2.60 -11.45 5.78
CA ALA A 56 -3.97 -11.07 6.14
C ALA A 56 -5.04 -12.01 5.56
N ARG A 57 -4.64 -12.89 4.62
CA ARG A 57 -5.56 -13.62 3.75
C ARG A 57 -6.59 -12.65 3.15
N ALA A 58 -6.10 -11.54 2.62
CA ALA A 58 -6.89 -10.34 2.31
C ALA A 58 -8.07 -10.62 1.37
N TRP A 59 -7.97 -11.65 0.53
CA TRP A 59 -9.08 -12.17 -0.29
C TRP A 59 -10.31 -12.64 0.51
N ARG A 60 -10.23 -12.80 1.83
CA ARG A 60 -11.39 -13.09 2.70
C ARG A 60 -12.15 -11.82 3.10
N ARG A 61 -11.45 -10.69 3.27
CA ARG A 61 -12.01 -9.40 3.73
C ARG A 61 -11.25 -8.21 3.10
N PRO A 62 -11.27 -8.06 1.76
CA PRO A 62 -10.36 -7.14 1.05
C PRO A 62 -10.56 -5.67 1.40
N LEU A 63 -11.79 -5.30 1.77
CA LEU A 63 -12.19 -3.93 2.12
C LEU A 63 -12.02 -3.61 3.61
N ALA A 64 -11.67 -4.59 4.45
CA ALA A 64 -11.59 -4.38 5.89
C ALA A 64 -10.37 -3.51 6.24
N LEU A 65 -10.61 -2.44 6.99
CA LEU A 65 -9.54 -1.61 7.54
C LEU A 65 -8.67 -2.41 8.51
N THR A 66 -9.31 -3.15 9.43
CA THR A 66 -8.67 -4.05 10.37
C THR A 66 -9.25 -5.48 10.26
N PRO A 67 -8.42 -6.54 10.30
CA PRO A 67 -6.95 -6.49 10.34
C PRO A 67 -6.30 -6.26 8.96
N THR A 68 -7.05 -6.40 7.85
CA THR A 68 -6.47 -6.49 6.50
C THR A 68 -5.67 -5.27 6.08
N GLY A 69 -6.25 -4.07 6.10
CA GLY A 69 -5.54 -2.84 5.73
C GLY A 69 -4.29 -2.60 6.59
N VAL A 70 -4.43 -2.72 7.91
CA VAL A 70 -3.31 -2.52 8.85
C VAL A 70 -2.16 -3.50 8.59
N LEU A 71 -2.47 -4.79 8.39
CA LEU A 71 -1.42 -5.78 8.17
C LEU A 71 -0.75 -5.60 6.81
N VAL A 72 -1.51 -5.24 5.77
CA VAL A 72 -0.94 -4.89 4.45
C VAL A 72 0.00 -3.70 4.55
N TRP A 73 -0.40 -2.65 5.27
CA TRP A 73 0.43 -1.46 5.49
C TRP A 73 1.71 -1.78 6.27
N LEU A 74 1.60 -2.50 7.39
CA LEU A 74 2.76 -2.89 8.20
C LEU A 74 3.75 -3.73 7.41
N CYS A 75 3.29 -4.73 6.65
CA CYS A 75 4.16 -5.53 5.79
C CYS A 75 4.77 -4.71 4.65
N THR A 76 4.01 -3.79 4.03
CA THR A 76 4.51 -2.89 2.98
C THR A 76 5.72 -2.08 3.47
N ILE A 77 5.65 -1.54 4.68
CA ILE A 77 6.77 -0.80 5.27
C ILE A 77 7.88 -1.73 5.76
N ALA A 78 7.58 -2.73 6.58
CA ALA A 78 8.62 -3.57 7.19
C ALA A 78 9.44 -4.32 6.13
N VAL A 79 8.78 -5.02 5.22
CA VAL A 79 9.43 -5.77 4.14
C VAL A 79 10.07 -4.79 3.14
N GLY A 80 9.38 -3.68 2.82
CA GLY A 80 9.92 -2.65 1.93
C GLY A 80 11.26 -2.10 2.42
N MET A 81 11.36 -1.74 3.70
CA MET A 81 12.61 -1.21 4.28
C MET A 81 13.71 -2.27 4.34
N VAL A 82 13.37 -3.52 4.68
CA VAL A 82 14.34 -4.63 4.67
C VAL A 82 14.90 -4.83 3.26
N LEU A 83 14.04 -4.97 2.26
CA LEU A 83 14.46 -5.18 0.88
C LEU A 83 15.25 -3.99 0.33
N ARG A 84 14.83 -2.74 0.61
CA ARG A 84 15.60 -1.55 0.25
C ARG A 84 17.01 -1.56 0.83
N LYS A 85 17.14 -1.95 2.10
CA LYS A 85 18.45 -2.06 2.77
C LYS A 85 19.31 -3.12 2.10
N LEU A 86 18.75 -4.29 1.81
CA LEU A 86 19.46 -5.39 1.14
C LEU A 86 19.87 -5.05 -0.29
N SER A 87 19.13 -4.18 -0.96
CA SER A 87 19.41 -3.76 -2.33
C SER A 87 20.19 -2.44 -2.43
N GLY A 88 20.74 -1.94 -1.34
CA GLY A 88 21.58 -0.73 -1.35
C GLY A 88 20.85 0.58 -1.62
N GLN A 89 19.51 0.61 -1.58
CA GLN A 89 18.71 1.80 -1.89
C GLN A 89 18.65 2.83 -0.74
N GLY A 90 19.32 2.54 0.39
CA GLY A 90 19.30 3.38 1.59
C GLY A 90 17.97 3.37 2.35
N VAL A 91 18.07 3.57 3.67
CA VAL A 91 16.93 3.70 4.59
C VAL A 91 17.23 4.81 5.59
N ALA A 92 16.87 6.05 5.24
CA ALA A 92 16.94 7.18 6.17
C ALA A 92 15.77 7.14 7.16
N PHE A 93 16.00 7.57 8.41
CA PHE A 93 14.95 7.61 9.43
C PHE A 93 13.74 8.48 9.00
N SER A 94 14.01 9.66 8.43
CA SER A 94 12.98 10.54 7.86
C SER A 94 12.18 9.85 6.74
N PHE A 95 12.85 9.07 5.88
CA PHE A 95 12.20 8.29 4.84
C PHE A 95 11.26 7.24 5.42
N VAL A 96 11.65 6.53 6.49
CA VAL A 96 10.76 5.56 7.17
C VAL A 96 9.48 6.23 7.67
N ILE A 97 9.59 7.40 8.29
CA ILE A 97 8.43 8.15 8.80
C ILE A 97 7.51 8.58 7.65
N VAL A 98 8.06 9.27 6.65
CA VAL A 98 7.26 9.80 5.53
C VAL A 98 6.63 8.67 4.73
N ALA A 99 7.40 7.62 4.42
CA ALA A 99 6.88 6.43 3.73
C ALA A 99 5.74 5.80 4.53
N SER A 100 5.91 5.63 5.84
CA SER A 100 4.88 5.05 6.71
C SER A 100 3.61 5.88 6.70
N LEU A 101 3.70 7.21 6.84
CA LEU A 101 2.55 8.10 6.86
C LEU A 101 1.82 8.17 5.52
N VAL A 102 2.56 8.32 4.42
CA VAL A 102 1.96 8.43 3.07
C VAL A 102 1.34 7.09 2.66
N THR A 103 2.01 5.97 2.88
CA THR A 103 1.43 4.66 2.57
C THR A 103 0.27 4.31 3.50
N ALA A 104 0.29 4.73 4.78
CA ALA A 104 -0.87 4.60 5.67
C ALA A 104 -2.06 5.38 5.11
N LEU A 105 -1.85 6.64 4.75
CA LEU A 105 -2.89 7.49 4.17
C LEU A 105 -3.48 6.86 2.90
N LEU A 106 -2.64 6.34 2.01
CA LEU A 106 -3.11 5.74 0.77
C LEU A 106 -3.84 4.40 1.03
N LEU A 107 -3.18 3.42 1.65
CA LEU A 107 -3.69 2.04 1.80
C LEU A 107 -4.85 1.94 2.81
N LEU A 108 -4.78 2.70 3.91
CA LEU A 108 -5.82 2.72 4.93
C LEU A 108 -6.91 3.73 4.60
N GLY A 109 -6.56 4.86 3.99
CA GLY A 109 -7.51 5.93 3.68
C GLY A 109 -8.59 5.50 2.70
N TRP A 110 -8.25 4.78 1.62
CA TRP A 110 -9.27 4.32 0.67
C TRP A 110 -10.24 3.31 1.33
N ARG A 111 -9.72 2.40 2.18
CA ARG A 111 -10.55 1.45 2.96
C ARG A 111 -11.42 2.16 3.98
N GLY A 112 -10.88 3.17 4.65
CA GLY A 112 -11.59 4.05 5.58
C GLY A 112 -12.74 4.77 4.88
N ALA A 113 -12.50 5.34 3.69
CA ALA A 113 -13.50 6.00 2.87
C ALA A 113 -14.63 5.04 2.46
N VAL A 114 -14.30 3.85 1.94
CA VAL A 114 -15.31 2.82 1.60
C VAL A 114 -16.13 2.42 2.82
N THR A 115 -15.49 2.24 3.98
CA THR A 115 -16.18 1.89 5.23
C THR A 115 -17.12 3.00 5.68
N ALA A 116 -16.69 4.27 5.61
CA ALA A 116 -17.50 5.42 5.96
C ALA A 116 -18.70 5.60 5.01
N LEU A 117 -18.50 5.43 3.70
CA LEU A 117 -19.56 5.52 2.70
C LEU A 117 -20.63 4.44 2.92
N ARG A 118 -20.22 3.20 3.20
CA ARG A 118 -21.17 2.10 3.50
C ARG A 118 -21.98 2.37 4.77
N ARG A 119 -21.36 2.90 5.82
CA ARG A 119 -22.08 3.29 7.06
C ARG A 119 -23.15 4.35 6.78
N ARG A 120 -22.84 5.35 5.97
CA ARG A 120 -23.79 6.42 5.60
C ARG A 120 -24.98 5.91 4.79
N GLN A 121 -24.81 4.89 3.95
CA GLN A 121 -25.90 4.30 3.18
C GLN A 121 -26.89 3.54 4.06
N ILE A 122 -26.38 2.78 5.03
CA ILE A 122 -27.21 2.05 6.01
C ILE A 122 -28.02 3.02 6.86
N GLN A 123 -27.46 4.17 7.24
CA GLN A 123 -28.17 5.20 8.02
C GLN A 123 -29.23 5.98 7.23
N ARG A 124 -29.22 5.91 5.90
CA ARG A 124 -30.17 6.62 5.02
C ARG A 124 -31.32 5.73 4.54
N SER A 125 -31.31 4.45 4.87
CA SER A 125 -32.36 3.47 4.55
C SER A 125 -33.21 3.22 5.79
#